data_AF-A0A914LGK8-F1
#
_entry.id   AF-A0A914LGK8-F1
#
_cell.length_a   1.000
_cell.length_b   1.000
_cell.length_c   1.000
_cell.angle_alpha   90.00
_cell.angle_beta   90.00
_cell.angle_gamma   90.00
#
_symmetry.space_group_name_H-M   'P 1'
#
loop_
_entity.id
_entity.type
_entity.pdbx_description
1 polymer ?
#
loop_
_entity_poly.entity_id
_entity_poly.type
_entity_poly.pdbx_seq_one_letter_code
_entity_poly.pdbx_strand_id
1 'polypeptide(L)'
;MELYIFRHSDYLRLYNCTPEIINEMEQFSKYGDSSTPSYHIESFIIILLGILSYLFYLPCICVIWRYSFTQSCYKLLLYIGFTDLLNICVCGFLHAFLALQRASFCIYPNLIYFAGMIGVCMYF
;
A
#
# COMPACT_ATOMS: atom_id res chain seq x y z
N MET A 1 -3.54 16.34 2.27
CA MET A 1 -3.33 16.51 0.82
C MET A 1 -2.92 17.93 0.45
N GLU A 2 -3.60 18.95 0.96
CA GLU A 2 -3.30 20.35 0.57
C GLU A 2 -1.85 20.77 0.85
N LEU A 3 -1.28 20.32 1.97
CA LEU A 3 0.10 20.65 2.34
C LEU A 3 1.13 20.07 1.35
N TYR A 4 0.96 18.83 0.89
CA TYR A 4 1.95 18.22 -0.02
C TYR A 4 1.88 18.79 -1.44
N ILE A 5 0.66 19.04 -1.94
CA ILE A 5 0.41 19.47 -3.33
C ILE A 5 0.47 20.99 -3.47
N PHE A 6 -0.18 21.76 -2.58
CA PHE A 6 -0.32 23.21 -2.72
C PHE A 6 0.63 24.02 -1.84
N ARG A 7 1.09 23.47 -0.71
CA ARG A 7 2.02 24.15 0.22
C ARG A 7 3.26 23.32 0.51
N HIS A 8 3.96 22.93 -0.56
CA HIS A 8 5.11 22.03 -0.49
C HIS A 8 6.25 22.54 0.42
N SER A 9 6.43 23.86 0.53
CA SER A 9 7.42 24.47 1.44
C SER A 9 7.11 24.21 2.91
N ASP A 10 5.83 24.26 3.29
CA ASP A 10 5.39 23.98 4.66
C ASP A 10 5.48 22.49 4.96
N TYR A 11 5.16 21.64 3.97
CA TYR A 11 5.36 20.20 4.07
C TYR A 11 6.83 19.84 4.33
N LEU A 12 7.76 20.39 3.54
CA LEU A 12 9.20 20.17 3.73
C LEU A 12 9.68 20.62 5.10
N ARG A 13 9.12 21.71 5.64
CA ARG A 13 9.47 22.20 6.97
C ARG A 13 8.94 21.29 8.10
N LEU A 14 7.71 20.81 7.97
CA LEU A 14 7.05 19.98 8.98
C LEU A 14 7.53 18.51 8.96
N TYR A 15 7.88 18.01 7.78
CA TYR A 15 8.30 16.63 7.53
C TYR A 15 9.78 16.52 7.15
N ASN A 16 10.61 17.46 7.63
CA ASN A 16 12.05 17.42 7.39
C ASN A 16 12.70 16.28 8.19
N CYS A 17 13.46 15.42 7.53
CA CYS A 17 14.24 14.39 8.20
C CYS A 17 15.68 14.89 8.38
N THR A 18 16.17 14.92 9.63
CA THR A 18 17.58 15.23 9.91
C THR A 18 18.48 14.08 9.48
N PRO A 19 19.75 14.35 9.11
CA PRO A 19 20.67 13.31 8.67
C PRO A 19 20.92 12.23 9.74
N GLU A 20 20.86 12.58 11.02
CA GLU A 20 20.95 11.62 12.14
C GLU A 20 19.79 10.63 12.12
N ILE A 21 18.54 11.11 11.96
CA ILE A 21 17.35 10.25 11.89
C ILE A 21 17.39 9.35 10.67
N ILE A 22 17.86 9.87 9.52
CA ILE A 22 18.00 9.09 8.29
C ILE A 22 18.96 7.92 8.52
N ASN A 23 20.12 8.19 9.12
CA ASN A 23 21.13 7.16 9.39
C ASN A 23 20.61 6.10 10.38
N GLU A 24 19.91 6.51 11.45
CA GLU A 24 19.29 5.59 12.41
C GLU A 24 18.25 4.68 11.73
N MET A 25 17.40 5.26 10.87
CA MET A 25 16.38 4.49 10.15
C MET A 25 16.99 3.57 9.09
N GLU A 26 18.06 3.98 8.42
CA GLU A 26 18.78 3.13 7.47
C GLU A 26 19.49 1.96 8.19
N GLN A 27 20.07 2.21 9.37
CA GLN A 27 20.63 1.18 10.23
C GLN A 27 19.56 0.19 10.69
N PHE A 28 18.39 0.69 11.10
CA PHE A 28 17.24 -0.15 11.46
C PHE A 28 16.75 -0.97 10.27
N SER A 29 16.74 -0.40 9.06
CA SER A 29 16.36 -1.12 7.83
C SER A 29 17.33 -2.26 7.50
N LYS A 30 18.64 -2.06 7.70
CA LYS A 30 19.67 -3.05 7.36
C LYS A 30 19.88 -4.12 8.43
N TYR A 31 20.01 -3.71 9.69
CA TYR A 31 20.39 -4.61 10.77
C TYR A 31 19.17 -5.14 11.54
N GLY A 32 18.08 -4.38 11.54
CA GLY A 32 16.94 -4.65 12.39
C GLY A 32 17.29 -4.52 13.87
N ASP A 33 16.26 -4.48 14.71
CA ASP A 33 16.43 -4.54 16.16
C ASP A 33 16.00 -5.92 16.68
N SER A 34 16.81 -6.52 17.56
CA SER A 34 16.54 -7.80 18.21
C SER A 34 15.34 -7.74 19.16
N SER A 35 14.90 -6.54 19.55
CA SER A 35 13.70 -6.30 20.37
C SER A 35 12.39 -6.24 19.56
N THR A 36 12.45 -6.21 18.22
CA THR A 36 11.27 -6.24 17.35
C THR A 36 11.00 -7.67 16.85
N PRO A 37 9.77 -8.21 17.01
CA PRO A 37 9.43 -9.55 16.50
C PRO A 37 9.63 -9.59 14.98
N SER A 38 9.95 -10.78 14.44
CA SER A 38 10.18 -11.00 13.01
C SER A 38 8.93 -10.67 12.17
N TYR A 39 8.80 -9.39 11.80
CA TYR A 39 7.90 -8.84 10.79
C TYR A 39 7.96 -9.60 9.45
N HIS A 40 9.02 -10.38 9.21
CA HIS A 40 9.16 -11.27 8.07
C HIS A 40 8.05 -12.30 7.95
N ILE A 41 7.62 -12.92 9.06
CA ILE A 41 6.59 -13.98 9.02
C ILE A 41 5.24 -13.36 8.67
N GLU A 42 4.87 -12.28 9.35
CA GLU A 42 3.64 -11.53 9.09
C GLU A 42 3.59 -11.03 7.64
N SER A 43 4.67 -10.42 7.17
CA SER A 43 4.76 -9.92 5.79
C SER A 43 4.64 -11.06 4.77
N PHE A 44 5.24 -12.22 5.06
CA PHE A 44 5.14 -13.38 4.18
C PHE A 44 3.72 -13.94 4.12
N ILE A 45 3.03 -14.03 5.25
CA ILE A 45 1.62 -14.46 5.32
C ILE A 45 0.73 -13.49 4.53
N ILE A 46 0.94 -12.18 4.69
CA ILE A 46 0.17 -11.15 3.98
C ILE A 46 0.39 -11.24 2.48
N ILE A 47 1.64 -11.42 2.02
CA ILE A 47 1.94 -11.60 0.60
C ILE A 47 1.27 -12.85 0.05
N LEU A 48 1.38 -13.99 0.76
CA LEU A 48 0.77 -15.24 0.35
C LEU A 48 -0.75 -15.11 0.22
N LEU A 49 -1.40 -14.50 1.23
CA LEU A 49 -2.83 -14.24 1.22
C LEU A 49 -3.21 -13.29 0.09
N GLY A 50 -2.43 -12.23 -0.14
CA GLY A 50 -2.62 -11.29 -1.24
C GLY A 50 -2.57 -11.96 -2.61
N ILE A 51 -1.60 -12.84 -2.85
CA ILE A 51 -1.48 -13.63 -4.08
C ILE A 51 -2.72 -14.51 -4.25
N LEU A 52 -3.11 -15.24 -3.20
CA LEU A 52 -4.25 -16.14 -3.24
C LEU A 52 -5.53 -15.37 -3.57
N SER A 53 -5.80 -14.29 -2.85
CA SER A 53 -6.96 -13.42 -3.08
C SER A 53 -6.97 -12.80 -4.48
N TYR A 54 -5.82 -12.35 -4.99
CA TYR A 54 -5.70 -11.78 -6.32
C TYR A 54 -6.02 -12.82 -7.41
N LEU A 55 -5.50 -14.05 -7.26
CA LEU A 55 -5.78 -15.16 -8.18
C LEU A 55 -7.24 -15.59 -8.17
N PHE A 56 -7.93 -15.51 -7.02
CA PHE A 56 -9.37 -15.78 -6.95
C PHE A 56 -10.22 -14.65 -7.52
N TYR A 57 -9.82 -13.39 -7.35
CA TYR A 57 -10.59 -12.24 -7.84
C TYR A 57 -10.52 -12.07 -9.36
N LEU A 58 -9.37 -12.35 -9.97
CA LEU A 58 -9.17 -12.26 -11.43
C LEU A 58 -10.23 -13.02 -12.25
N PRO A 59 -10.46 -14.32 -12.05
CA PRO A 59 -11.45 -15.07 -12.82
C PRO A 59 -12.88 -14.57 -12.54
N CYS A 60 -13.19 -14.18 -11.31
CA CYS A 60 -14.50 -13.63 -10.95
C CYS A 60 -14.81 -12.35 -11.74
N ILE A 61 -13.85 -11.43 -11.82
CA ILE A 61 -14.02 -10.18 -12.57
C ILE A 61 -14.12 -10.45 -14.08
N CYS A 62 -13.35 -11.38 -14.61
CA CYS A 62 -13.45 -11.77 -16.03
C CYS A 62 -14.86 -12.28 -16.39
N VAL A 63 -15.49 -13.06 -15.51
CA VAL A 63 -16.88 -13.52 -15.71
C VAL A 63 -17.84 -12.33 -15.63
N ILE A 64 -17.75 -11.52 -14.58
CA ILE A 64 -18.64 -10.36 -14.36
C ILE A 64 -18.54 -9.35 -15.52
N TRP A 65 -17.34 -9.13 -16.06
CA TRP A 65 -17.08 -8.26 -17.20
C TRP A 65 -17.95 -8.64 -18.40
N ARG A 66 -18.09 -9.94 -18.67
CA ARG A 66 -18.92 -10.42 -19.78
C ARG A 66 -20.40 -10.11 -19.62
N TYR A 67 -20.92 -10.11 -18.38
CA TYR A 67 -22.32 -9.81 -18.07
C TYR A 67 -22.59 -8.31 -17.80
N SER A 68 -21.55 -7.51 -17.59
CA SER A 68 -21.63 -6.07 -17.35
C SER A 68 -22.24 -5.28 -18.52
N PHE A 69 -22.09 -5.78 -19.75
CA PHE A 69 -22.65 -5.11 -20.93
C PHE A 69 -24.17 -5.22 -21.04
N THR A 70 -24.80 -6.17 -20.36
CA THR A 70 -26.25 -6.43 -20.49
C THR A 70 -27.08 -5.92 -19.32
N GLN A 71 -26.53 -5.87 -18.10
CA GLN A 71 -27.26 -5.43 -16.91
C GLN A 71 -26.48 -4.37 -16.14
N SER A 72 -27.17 -3.30 -15.75
CA SER A 72 -26.60 -2.21 -14.96
C SER A 72 -26.09 -2.65 -13.58
N CYS A 73 -26.67 -3.71 -12.99
CA CYS A 73 -26.23 -4.25 -11.71
C CYS A 73 -24.81 -4.86 -11.79
N TYR A 74 -24.48 -5.56 -12.88
CA TYR A 74 -23.14 -6.12 -13.08
C TYR A 74 -22.06 -5.05 -13.29
N LYS A 75 -22.42 -3.84 -13.74
CA LYS A 75 -21.49 -2.71 -13.82
C LYS A 75 -21.00 -2.27 -12.44
N LEU A 76 -21.92 -2.15 -11.48
CA LEU A 76 -21.57 -1.81 -10.09
C LEU A 76 -20.70 -2.90 -9.47
N LEU A 77 -21.05 -4.16 -9.69
CA LEU A 77 -20.26 -5.29 -9.18
C LEU A 77 -18.84 -5.32 -9.78
N LEU A 78 -18.69 -4.89 -11.03
CA LEU A 78 -17.39 -4.75 -11.70
C LEU A 78 -16.54 -3.62 -11.09
N TYR A 79 -17.15 -2.47 -10.79
CA TYR A 79 -16.44 -1.36 -10.11
C TYR A 79 -15.96 -1.79 -8.72
N ILE A 80 -16.80 -2.47 -7.94
CA ILE A 80 -16.42 -2.98 -6.62
C ILE A 80 -15.27 -3.98 -6.74
N GLY A 81 -15.38 -4.95 -7.66
CA GLY A 81 -14.30 -5.92 -7.89
C GLY A 81 -12.99 -5.28 -8.32
N PHE A 82 -13.03 -4.23 -9.14
CA PHE A 82 -11.82 -3.49 -9.52
C PHE A 82 -11.20 -2.74 -8.33
N THR A 83 -12.02 -2.10 -7.49
CA THR A 83 -11.56 -1.48 -6.24
C THR A 83 -10.91 -2.51 -5.31
N ASP A 84 -11.49 -3.70 -5.18
CA ASP A 84 -10.93 -4.79 -4.38
C ASP A 84 -9.56 -5.24 -4.90
N LEU A 85 -9.39 -5.38 -6.23
CA LEU A 85 -8.08 -5.69 -6.83
C LEU A 85 -7.05 -4.61 -6.51
N LEU A 86 -7.41 -3.34 -6.63
CA LEU A 86 -6.51 -2.24 -6.31
C LEU A 86 -6.16 -2.20 -4.81
N ASN A 87 -7.12 -2.54 -3.94
CA ASN A 87 -6.88 -2.63 -2.51
C ASN A 87 -5.90 -3.77 -2.18
N ILE A 88 -6.03 -4.93 -2.83
CA ILE A 88 -5.06 -6.03 -2.70
C ILE A 88 -3.66 -5.58 -3.17
N CYS A 89 -3.57 -4.76 -4.24
CA CYS A 89 -2.31 -4.19 -4.69
C CYS A 89 -1.62 -3.30 -3.65
N VAL A 90 -2.36 -2.42 -2.98
CA VAL A 90 -1.78 -1.49 -2.01
C VAL A 90 -1.60 -2.13 -0.63
N CYS A 91 -2.65 -2.73 -0.09
CA CYS A 91 -2.66 -3.29 1.27
C CYS A 91 -2.01 -4.68 1.34
N GLY A 92 -2.11 -5.48 0.29
CA GLY A 92 -1.50 -6.82 0.23
C GLY A 92 -0.04 -6.76 -0.22
N PHE A 93 0.23 -6.19 -1.39
CA PHE A 93 1.58 -6.22 -1.98
C PHE A 93 2.47 -5.05 -1.53
N LEU A 94 2.03 -3.81 -1.74
CA LEU A 94 2.88 -2.64 -1.48
C LEU A 94 3.21 -2.50 0.02
N HIS A 95 2.21 -2.67 0.89
CA HIS A 95 2.40 -2.63 2.34
C HIS A 95 3.34 -3.73 2.82
N ALA A 96 3.14 -4.97 2.39
CA ALA A 96 4.00 -6.08 2.82
C ALA A 96 5.42 -5.98 2.26
N PHE A 97 5.60 -5.44 1.05
CA PHE A 97 6.91 -5.14 0.49
C PHE A 97 7.64 -4.07 1.31
N LEU A 98 6.95 -2.97 1.65
CA LEU A 98 7.48 -1.93 2.53
C LEU A 98 7.82 -2.48 3.91
N ALA A 99 6.98 -3.36 4.45
CA ALA A 99 7.22 -4.03 5.72
C ALA A 99 8.49 -4.89 5.65
N LEU A 100 8.71 -5.67 4.60
CA LEU A 100 9.93 -6.48 4.40
C LEU A 100 11.22 -5.65 4.39
N GLN A 101 11.18 -4.44 3.82
CA GLN A 101 12.32 -3.51 3.85
C GLN A 101 12.46 -2.73 5.16
N ARG A 102 11.52 -2.89 6.12
CA ARG A 102 11.37 -2.01 7.29
C ARG A 102 11.37 -0.54 6.86
N ALA A 103 10.72 -0.24 5.74
CA ALA A 103 10.75 1.07 5.13
C ALA A 103 10.04 2.09 6.02
N SER A 104 10.72 3.20 6.29
CA SER A 104 10.20 4.32 7.05
C SER A 104 9.94 5.52 6.12
N PHE A 105 9.14 6.46 6.62
CA PHE A 105 8.79 7.68 5.88
C PHE A 105 10.03 8.47 5.42
N CYS A 106 11.10 8.51 6.20
CA CYS A 106 12.32 9.23 5.81
C CYS A 106 13.11 8.56 4.67
N ILE A 107 12.95 7.24 4.46
CA ILE A 107 13.66 6.49 3.40
C ILE A 107 12.87 6.55 2.09
N TYR A 108 11.54 6.38 2.16
CA TYR A 108 10.67 6.40 0.98
C TYR A 108 9.45 7.34 1.17
N PRO A 109 9.66 8.66 1.32
CA PRO A 109 8.60 9.60 1.70
C PRO A 109 7.48 9.66 0.66
N ASN A 110 7.85 9.76 -0.62
CA ASN A 110 6.86 9.86 -1.70
C ASN A 110 6.05 8.56 -1.83
N LEU A 111 6.71 7.40 -1.76
CA LEU A 111 6.04 6.11 -1.92
C LEU A 111 5.05 5.84 -0.79
N ILE A 112 5.47 6.07 0.47
CA ILE A 112 4.62 5.90 1.65
C ILE A 112 3.48 6.93 1.64
N TYR A 113 3.74 8.17 1.21
CA TYR A 113 2.71 9.20 1.07
C TYR A 113 1.64 8.78 0.06
N PHE A 114 2.02 8.39 -1.16
CA PHE A 114 1.06 7.96 -2.17
C PHE A 114 0.34 6.66 -1.78
N ALA A 115 1.03 5.70 -1.17
CA ALA A 115 0.41 4.47 -0.67
C ALA A 115 -0.69 4.75 0.35
N GLY A 116 -0.40 5.62 1.34
CA GLY A 116 -1.38 6.04 2.34
C GLY A 116 -2.56 6.79 1.72
N MET A 117 -2.30 7.63 0.71
CA MET A 117 -3.35 8.35 0.01
C MET A 117 -4.30 7.43 -0.75
N ILE A 118 -3.75 6.45 -1.46
CA ILE A 118 -4.55 5.47 -2.19
C ILE A 118 -5.37 4.62 -1.19
N GLY A 119 -4.77 4.21 -0.07
CA GLY A 119 -5.47 3.48 0.98
C GLY A 119 -6.66 4.24 1.56
N VAL A 120 -6.50 5.52 1.88
CA VAL A 120 -7.60 6.36 2.39
C VAL A 120 -8.69 6.55 1.33
N CYS A 121 -8.31 6.74 0.06
CA CYS A 121 -9.28 6.89 -1.04
C CYS A 121 -10.10 5.62 -1.29
N MET A 122 -9.58 4.44 -0.95
CA MET A 122 -10.30 3.17 -1.09
C MET A 122 -11.22 2.87 0.09
N TYR A 123 -10.96 3.48 1.24
CA TYR A 123 -11.74 3.29 2.47
C TYR A 123 -12.98 4.22 2.53
N PHE A 124 -13.07 5.20 1.63
CA PHE A 124 -14.10 6.24 1.59
C PHE A 124 -14.92 6.15 0.30
#